data_AF-A0A5K8AHB0-F1
#
_entry.id   AF-A0A5K8AHB0-F1
#
_cell.length_a   1.000
_cell.length_b   1.000
_cell.length_c   1.000
_cell.angle_alpha   90.00
_cell.angle_beta   90.00
_cell.angle_gamma   90.00
#
_symmetry.space_group_name_H-M   'P 1'
#
loop_
_entity.id
_entity.type
_entity.pdbx_description
1 polymer ?
#
loop_
_entity_poly.entity_id
_entity_poly.type
_entity_poly.pdbx_seq_one_letter_code
_entity_poly.pdbx_strand_id
1 'polypeptide(L)'
;MWDAGIPDHMNGKSLSDVLFGFLAIAAESGFDDGELTSLGGEFWRKHPGKTPNPEKWRRPDFLPRTVASVREKQAAKAQERAAIEGEAPLSESEKNKRFHEFESKTGLKLQEVVLYDGDHPRYRMGFSNGREIELSPTELLSPRAFRAKAYPITNIPCKIRKQDAWDELLERIAPCIRRERIDEMKLSELIKENLQEENADVIDNKSDDDRIYYYTEPMTFIESGTLWIKAPKLARKLNIRCGLNLDRGTVARQLRAMGATRRSISYRADNRVTSVKVWGLPVSYAAP
;
A
#
# COMPACT_ATOMS: atom_id res chain seq x y z
N MET A 1 -10.18 -3.24 -24.67
CA MET A 1 -9.63 -2.04 -25.35
C MET A 1 -9.19 -1.06 -24.27
N TRP A 2 -7.89 -0.98 -23.97
CA TRP A 2 -7.36 -0.14 -22.89
C TRP A 2 -6.63 1.05 -23.51
N ASP A 3 -7.32 2.19 -23.57
CA ASP A 3 -6.81 3.46 -24.08
C ASP A 3 -6.61 4.44 -22.92
N ALA A 4 -5.81 4.01 -21.94
CA ALA A 4 -5.39 4.88 -20.85
C ALA A 4 -4.07 5.53 -21.28
N GLY A 5 -4.14 6.76 -21.76
CA GLY A 5 -2.96 7.57 -22.04
C GLY A 5 -1.98 7.55 -20.86
N ILE A 6 -0.68 7.58 -21.18
CA ILE A 6 0.40 7.68 -20.18
C ILE A 6 0.09 8.87 -19.26
N PRO A 7 -0.06 8.68 -17.94
CA PRO A 7 -0.44 9.75 -17.02
C PRO A 7 0.58 10.91 -17.00
N ASP A 8 0.10 12.15 -16.93
CA ASP A 8 0.94 13.37 -16.99
C ASP A 8 2.02 13.47 -15.90
N HIS A 9 1.89 12.73 -14.78
CA HIS A 9 2.93 12.67 -13.75
C HIS A 9 4.16 11.81 -14.16
N MET A 10 4.12 11.18 -15.33
CA MET A 10 5.27 10.48 -15.93
C MET A 10 6.07 11.37 -16.91
N ASN A 11 5.76 12.67 -17.03
CA ASN A 11 6.39 13.63 -17.95
C ASN A 11 7.90 13.93 -17.71
N GLY A 12 8.60 13.13 -16.91
CA GLY A 12 10.04 13.20 -16.71
C GLY A 12 10.76 11.83 -16.68
N LYS A 13 10.05 10.72 -16.86
CA LYS A 13 10.63 9.37 -16.90
C LYS A 13 10.75 8.91 -18.35
N SER A 14 11.85 8.24 -18.70
CA SER A 14 11.99 7.72 -20.07
C SER A 14 10.91 6.65 -20.30
N LEU A 15 10.35 6.54 -21.52
CA LEU A 15 9.34 5.50 -21.82
C LEU A 15 9.87 4.08 -21.52
N SER A 16 11.20 3.90 -21.56
CA SER A 16 11.87 2.67 -21.13
C SER A 16 11.67 2.38 -19.65
N ASP A 17 11.69 3.40 -18.79
CA ASP A 17 11.43 3.25 -17.34
C ASP A 17 9.96 2.89 -17.09
N VAL A 18 9.05 3.44 -17.89
CA VAL A 18 7.61 3.14 -17.83
C VAL A 18 7.36 1.68 -18.22
N LEU A 19 7.97 1.22 -19.31
CA LEU A 19 7.91 -0.19 -19.72
C LEU A 19 8.51 -1.09 -18.65
N PHE A 20 9.68 -0.73 -18.10
CA PHE A 20 10.34 -1.54 -17.07
C PHE A 20 9.44 -1.70 -15.84
N GLY A 21 8.85 -0.60 -15.35
CA GLY A 21 7.89 -0.64 -14.25
C GLY A 21 6.65 -1.47 -14.56
N PHE A 22 6.12 -1.35 -15.78
CA PHE A 22 4.97 -2.14 -16.23
C PHE A 22 5.27 -3.65 -16.28
N LEU A 23 6.41 -4.03 -16.86
CA LEU A 23 6.84 -5.43 -16.91
C LEU A 23 7.17 -5.99 -15.52
N ALA A 24 7.71 -5.17 -14.61
CA ALA A 24 7.92 -5.58 -13.23
C ALA A 24 6.61 -5.94 -12.52
N ILE A 25 5.57 -5.12 -12.67
CA ILE A 25 4.24 -5.40 -12.10
C ILE A 25 3.63 -6.67 -12.69
N ALA A 26 3.75 -6.85 -14.01
CA ALA A 26 3.25 -8.06 -14.67
C ALA A 26 4.02 -9.31 -14.21
N ALA A 27 5.35 -9.22 -14.07
CA ALA A 27 6.18 -10.31 -13.59
C ALA A 27 5.85 -10.69 -12.14
N GLU A 28 5.58 -9.70 -11.28
CA GLU A 28 5.08 -9.93 -9.90
C GLU A 28 3.68 -10.57 -9.88
N SER A 29 2.89 -10.35 -10.93
CA SER A 29 1.55 -10.93 -11.09
C SER A 29 1.58 -12.34 -11.70
N GLY A 30 2.76 -12.96 -11.83
CA GLY A 30 2.91 -14.36 -12.24
C GLY A 30 3.01 -14.61 -13.76
N PHE A 31 3.14 -13.55 -14.56
CA PHE A 31 3.28 -13.69 -16.02
C PHE A 31 4.61 -14.36 -16.35
N ASP A 32 4.61 -15.26 -17.34
CA ASP A 32 5.83 -15.90 -17.84
C ASP A 32 6.65 -14.99 -18.78
N ASP A 33 7.88 -15.38 -19.08
CA ASP A 33 8.80 -14.52 -19.85
C ASP A 33 8.33 -14.30 -21.31
N GLY A 34 7.58 -15.25 -21.87
CA GLY A 34 6.96 -15.13 -23.20
C GLY A 34 5.79 -14.15 -23.19
N GLU A 35 4.96 -14.20 -22.15
CA GLU A 35 3.86 -13.25 -21.93
C GLU A 35 4.38 -11.83 -21.68
N LEU A 36 5.43 -11.68 -20.87
CA LEU A 36 6.08 -10.39 -20.60
C LEU A 36 6.69 -9.78 -21.87
N THR A 37 7.34 -10.61 -22.69
CA THR A 37 7.89 -10.19 -23.98
C THR A 37 6.77 -9.74 -24.93
N SER A 38 5.66 -10.48 -24.96
CA SER A 38 4.48 -10.14 -25.76
C SER A 38 3.83 -8.83 -25.32
N LEU A 39 3.69 -8.62 -24.01
CA LEU A 39 3.20 -7.39 -23.37
C LEU A 39 4.07 -6.19 -23.71
N GLY A 40 5.39 -6.32 -23.61
CA GLY A 40 6.32 -5.26 -23.98
C GLY A 40 6.25 -4.92 -25.47
N GLY A 41 6.07 -5.92 -26.34
CA GLY A 41 5.86 -5.72 -27.77
C GLY A 41 4.53 -5.03 -28.10
N GLU A 42 3.46 -5.29 -27.34
CA GLU A 42 2.18 -4.59 -27.48
C GLU A 42 2.26 -3.14 -27.00
N PHE A 43 2.96 -2.89 -25.89
CA PHE A 43 3.20 -1.55 -25.34
C PHE A 43 3.84 -0.63 -26.39
N TRP A 44 4.89 -1.08 -27.07
CA TRP A 44 5.56 -0.26 -28.10
C TRP A 44 4.72 -0.08 -29.36
N ARG A 45 3.95 -1.09 -29.78
CA ARG A 45 3.02 -0.97 -30.92
C ARG A 45 1.97 0.12 -30.69
N LYS A 46 1.55 0.34 -29.45
CA LYS A 46 0.60 1.41 -29.07
C LYS A 46 1.26 2.78 -28.88
N HIS A 47 2.59 2.83 -28.76
CA HIS A 47 3.33 4.08 -28.51
C HIS A 47 4.51 4.30 -29.49
N PRO A 48 4.31 4.18 -30.82
CA PRO A 48 5.41 4.17 -31.79
C PRO A 48 6.19 5.50 -31.83
N GLY A 49 5.51 6.64 -31.64
CA GLY A 49 6.10 7.98 -31.76
C GLY A 49 6.72 8.55 -30.48
N LYS A 50 6.64 7.83 -29.35
CA LYS A 50 7.18 8.29 -28.06
C LYS A 50 8.45 7.55 -27.65
N THR A 51 9.04 6.79 -28.58
CA THR A 51 10.24 6.00 -28.30
C THR A 51 11.47 6.82 -28.69
N PRO A 52 12.34 7.23 -27.74
CA PRO A 52 13.47 8.10 -28.05
C PRO A 52 14.53 7.46 -28.94
N ASN A 53 14.46 6.14 -29.18
CA ASN A 53 15.31 5.45 -30.14
C ASN A 53 14.58 4.22 -30.74
N PRO A 54 13.89 4.38 -31.89
CA PRO A 54 13.06 3.32 -32.44
C PRO A 54 13.85 2.10 -32.95
N GLU A 55 15.14 2.26 -33.21
CA GLU A 55 16.01 1.17 -33.64
C GLU A 55 16.39 0.22 -32.49
N LYS A 56 16.48 0.74 -31.26
CA LYS A 56 16.87 -0.06 -30.08
C LYS A 56 15.83 -1.11 -29.70
N TRP A 57 14.54 -0.80 -29.73
CA TRP A 57 13.49 -1.75 -29.34
C TRP A 57 13.13 -2.76 -30.43
N ARG A 58 13.42 -2.43 -31.69
CA ARG A 58 13.28 -3.36 -32.82
C ARG A 58 14.34 -4.46 -32.83
N ARG A 59 15.36 -4.35 -31.98
CA ARG A 59 16.35 -5.41 -31.82
C ARG A 59 15.67 -6.63 -31.18
N PRO A 60 15.86 -7.84 -31.74
CA PRO A 60 15.17 -9.04 -31.28
C PRO A 60 15.48 -9.41 -29.82
N ASP A 61 16.61 -8.95 -29.30
CA ASP A 61 17.09 -9.20 -27.94
C ASP A 61 16.63 -8.15 -26.91
N PHE A 62 16.07 -7.02 -27.33
CA PHE A 62 15.77 -5.91 -26.42
C PHE A 62 14.73 -6.28 -25.35
N LEU A 63 13.59 -6.84 -25.77
CA LEU A 63 12.53 -7.25 -24.85
C LEU A 63 12.96 -8.43 -23.97
N PRO A 64 13.56 -9.52 -24.51
CA PRO A 64 14.14 -10.58 -23.70
C PRO A 64 15.14 -10.07 -22.65
N ARG A 65 16.05 -9.16 -23.02
CA ARG A 65 17.01 -8.55 -22.07
C ARG A 65 16.33 -7.71 -21.00
N THR A 66 15.29 -6.97 -21.37
CA THR A 66 14.50 -6.17 -20.42
C THR A 66 13.78 -7.07 -19.42
N VAL A 67 13.17 -8.16 -19.89
CA VAL A 67 12.51 -9.16 -19.04
C VAL A 67 13.53 -9.84 -18.11
N ALA A 68 14.69 -10.24 -18.63
CA ALA A 68 15.77 -10.81 -17.81
C ALA A 68 16.21 -9.84 -16.71
N SER A 69 16.36 -8.55 -17.02
CA SER A 69 16.71 -7.53 -16.02
C SER A 69 15.62 -7.31 -14.98
N VAL A 70 14.34 -7.40 -15.36
CA VAL A 70 13.21 -7.37 -14.41
C VAL A 70 13.29 -8.57 -13.45
N ARG A 71 13.52 -9.78 -13.99
CA ARG A 71 13.66 -11.01 -13.19
C ARG A 71 14.85 -10.96 -12.26
N GLU A 72 15.99 -10.49 -12.74
CA GLU A 72 17.21 -10.33 -11.94
C GLU A 72 16.97 -9.38 -10.76
N LYS A 73 16.29 -8.25 -10.98
CA LYS A 73 15.91 -7.35 -9.86
C LYS A 73 14.92 -7.98 -8.89
N GLN A 74 13.98 -8.79 -9.36
CA GLN A 74 13.07 -9.53 -8.48
C GLN A 74 13.82 -10.56 -7.65
N ALA A 75 14.73 -11.31 -8.27
CA ALA A 75 15.57 -12.31 -7.62
C ALA A 75 16.50 -11.66 -6.58
N ALA A 76 17.14 -10.53 -6.91
CA ALA A 76 17.97 -9.77 -5.98
C ALA A 76 17.15 -9.29 -4.77
N LYS A 77 15.95 -8.73 -5.00
CA LYS A 77 15.03 -8.37 -3.90
C LYS A 77 14.61 -9.59 -3.08
N ALA A 78 14.40 -10.75 -3.70
CA ALA A 78 14.06 -11.98 -3.00
C ALA A 78 15.23 -12.52 -2.16
N GLN A 79 16.47 -12.40 -2.65
CA GLN A 79 17.67 -12.77 -1.92
C GLN A 79 17.96 -11.83 -0.75
N GLU A 80 17.81 -10.51 -0.95
CA GLU A 80 17.88 -9.53 0.16
C GLU A 80 16.81 -9.83 1.22
N ARG A 81 15.60 -10.25 0.82
CA ARG A 81 14.56 -10.70 1.76
C ARG A 81 14.98 -11.94 2.53
N ALA A 82 15.48 -12.98 1.86
CA ALA A 82 15.87 -14.23 2.49
C ALA A 82 17.07 -14.07 3.44
N ALA A 83 18.01 -13.18 3.13
CA ALA A 83 19.14 -12.87 4.00
C ALA A 83 18.71 -12.20 5.32
N ILE A 84 17.64 -11.41 5.29
CA ILE A 84 17.12 -10.69 6.46
C ILE A 84 16.15 -11.56 7.27
N GLU A 85 15.32 -12.38 6.61
CA GLU A 85 14.44 -13.35 7.28
C GLU A 85 15.21 -14.48 8.00
N GLY A 86 16.50 -14.66 7.66
CA GLY A 86 17.39 -15.61 8.32
C GLY A 86 18.03 -15.12 9.62
N GLU A 87 17.86 -13.85 10.01
CA GLU A 87 18.30 -13.37 11.32
C GLU A 87 17.35 -13.87 12.41
N ALA A 88 17.89 -14.62 13.37
CA ALA A 88 17.12 -15.12 14.50
C ALA A 88 16.46 -13.93 15.24
N PRO A 89 15.17 -14.01 15.61
CA PRO A 89 14.53 -12.95 16.37
C PRO A 89 15.30 -12.69 17.66
N LEU A 90 15.59 -11.40 17.93
CA LEU A 90 16.24 -11.00 19.17
C LEU A 90 15.50 -11.58 20.37
N SER A 91 16.26 -12.00 21.39
CA SER A 91 15.66 -12.37 22.66
C SER A 91 14.92 -11.17 23.27
N GLU A 92 13.87 -11.43 24.05
CA GLU A 92 13.08 -10.37 24.68
C GLU A 92 13.92 -9.49 25.62
N SER A 93 14.94 -10.07 26.25
CA SER A 93 15.94 -9.35 27.05
C SER A 93 16.76 -8.36 26.20
N GLU A 94 17.20 -8.74 25.01
CA GLU A 94 17.95 -7.87 24.11
C GLU A 94 17.07 -6.76 23.55
N LYS A 95 15.84 -7.10 23.14
CA LYS A 95 14.84 -6.12 22.68
C LYS A 95 14.59 -5.05 23.75
N ASN A 96 14.37 -5.47 25.01
CA ASN A 96 14.18 -4.57 26.14
C ASN A 96 15.40 -3.69 26.41
N LYS A 97 16.62 -4.24 26.30
CA LYS A 97 17.86 -3.47 26.42
C LYS A 97 17.95 -2.36 25.37
N ARG A 98 17.65 -2.67 24.09
CA ARG A 98 17.66 -1.68 23.00
C ARG A 98 16.59 -0.60 23.17
N PHE A 99 15.38 -0.96 23.63
CA PHE A 99 14.33 0.01 23.93
C PHE A 99 14.66 0.90 25.13
N HIS A 100 15.32 0.36 26.14
CA HIS A 100 15.83 1.15 27.26
C HIS A 100 16.94 2.12 26.80
N GLU A 101 17.83 1.70 25.89
CA GLU A 101 18.81 2.61 25.27
C GLU A 101 18.11 3.75 24.52
N PHE A 102 17.06 3.43 23.75
CA PHE A 102 16.24 4.42 23.07
C PHE A 102 15.58 5.39 24.05
N GLU A 103 14.98 4.90 25.13
CA GLU A 103 14.38 5.71 26.18
C GLU A 103 15.40 6.63 26.85
N SER A 104 16.58 6.11 27.18
CA SER A 104 17.65 6.90 27.82
C SER A 104 18.12 8.07 26.93
N LYS A 105 18.25 7.84 25.62
CA LYS A 105 18.74 8.86 24.67
C LYS A 105 17.63 9.82 24.22
N THR A 106 16.39 9.36 24.05
CA THR A 106 15.30 10.18 23.50
C THR A 106 14.37 10.77 24.56
N GLY A 107 14.25 10.12 25.72
CA GLY A 107 13.22 10.36 26.73
C GLY A 107 11.86 9.70 26.41
N LEU A 108 11.77 8.93 25.33
CA LEU A 108 10.54 8.28 24.87
C LEU A 108 10.62 6.78 25.09
N LYS A 109 9.62 6.20 25.77
CA LYS A 109 9.60 4.78 26.06
C LYS A 109 8.90 4.00 24.95
N LEU A 110 9.68 3.26 24.15
CA LEU A 110 9.17 2.39 23.09
C LEU A 110 8.65 1.07 23.64
N GLN A 111 7.56 0.61 23.04
CA GLN A 111 6.97 -0.71 23.27
C GLN A 111 7.11 -1.61 22.05
N GLU A 112 7.01 -1.04 20.84
CA GLU A 112 7.22 -1.77 19.61
C GLU A 112 7.62 -0.85 18.44
N VAL A 113 8.27 -1.46 17.45
CA VAL A 113 8.53 -0.85 16.15
C VAL A 113 8.14 -1.87 15.09
N VAL A 114 7.22 -1.49 14.21
CA VAL A 114 6.71 -2.35 13.13
C VAL A 114 7.02 -1.71 11.80
N LEU A 115 7.59 -2.47 10.87
CA LEU A 115 7.71 -2.09 9.46
C LEU A 115 6.61 -2.81 8.69
N TYR A 116 5.72 -2.02 8.10
CA TYR A 116 4.77 -2.52 7.11
C TYR A 116 5.44 -2.51 5.74
N ASP A 117 5.78 -3.69 5.23
CA ASP A 117 6.41 -3.86 3.92
C ASP A 117 5.37 -3.69 2.80
N GLY A 118 5.74 -2.95 1.74
CA GLY A 118 4.90 -2.65 0.58
C GLY A 118 5.56 -1.63 -0.37
N ASP A 119 4.85 -1.19 -1.41
CA ASP A 119 5.35 -0.19 -2.39
C ASP A 119 5.70 1.16 -1.74
N HIS A 120 5.09 1.45 -0.59
CA HIS A 120 5.37 2.62 0.25
C HIS A 120 5.57 2.19 1.70
N PRO A 121 6.79 1.75 2.08
CA PRO A 121 7.04 1.27 3.43
C PRO A 121 6.73 2.34 4.47
N ARG A 122 6.21 1.90 5.63
CA ARG A 122 5.90 2.76 6.78
C ARG A 122 6.34 2.07 8.05
N TYR A 123 6.89 2.87 8.95
CA TYR A 123 7.26 2.47 10.29
C TYR A 123 6.21 2.95 11.26
N ARG A 124 5.66 2.04 12.05
CA ARG A 124 4.84 2.35 13.21
C ARG A 124 5.68 2.19 14.45
N MET A 125 5.73 3.23 15.27
CA MET A 125 6.40 3.18 16.58
C MET A 125 5.34 3.33 17.66
N GLY A 126 5.16 2.27 18.45
CA GLY A 126 4.27 2.25 19.61
C GLY A 126 5.02 2.60 20.89
N PHE A 127 4.46 3.49 21.69
CA PHE A 127 5.02 3.93 22.96
C PHE A 127 4.27 3.30 24.14
N SER A 128 4.92 3.19 25.29
CA SER A 128 4.33 2.54 26.48
C SER A 128 3.10 3.25 27.06
N ASN A 129 2.80 4.48 26.61
CA ASN A 129 1.59 5.21 26.97
C ASN A 129 0.38 4.85 26.07
N GLY A 130 0.52 3.81 25.24
CA GLY A 130 -0.52 3.36 24.30
C GLY A 130 -0.70 4.25 23.09
N ARG A 131 0.18 5.24 22.88
CA ARG A 131 0.14 6.12 21.71
C ARG A 131 1.10 5.63 20.64
N GLU A 132 0.81 5.94 19.39
CA GLU A 132 1.57 5.45 18.24
C GLU A 132 1.85 6.60 17.26
N ILE A 133 2.99 6.53 16.58
CA ILE A 133 3.29 7.41 15.44
C ILE A 133 3.59 6.60 14.19
N GLU A 134 3.24 7.16 13.05
CA GLU A 134 3.59 6.61 11.73
C GLU A 134 4.63 7.47 11.03
N LEU A 135 5.66 6.83 10.48
CA LEU A 135 6.79 7.46 9.82
C LEU A 135 7.02 6.81 8.46
N SER A 136 7.20 7.63 7.43
CA SER A 136 7.84 7.18 6.20
C SER A 136 9.33 6.88 6.43
N PRO A 137 10.03 6.19 5.52
CA PRO A 137 11.48 5.95 5.65
C PRO A 137 12.27 7.25 5.75
N THR A 138 11.89 8.26 4.96
CA THR A 138 12.55 9.58 5.00
C THR A 138 12.26 10.33 6.29
N GLU A 139 11.06 10.17 6.86
CA GLU A 139 10.72 10.74 8.16
C GLU A 139 11.42 10.04 9.32
N LEU A 140 11.58 8.72 9.24
CA LEU A 140 12.34 7.94 10.24
C LEU A 140 13.81 8.34 10.24
N LEU A 141 14.42 8.50 9.07
CA LEU A 141 15.82 8.92 8.95
C LEU A 141 16.07 10.38 9.37
N SER A 142 15.03 11.18 9.60
CA SER A 142 15.17 12.58 10.00
C SER A 142 14.78 12.79 11.47
N PRO A 143 15.73 13.13 12.37
CA PRO A 143 15.42 13.43 13.77
C PRO A 143 14.53 14.68 13.91
N ARG A 144 14.53 15.57 12.91
CA ARG A 144 13.59 16.70 12.86
C ARG A 144 12.17 16.24 12.56
N ALA A 145 11.97 15.39 11.55
CA ALA A 145 10.65 14.91 11.18
C ALA A 145 10.06 14.00 12.27
N PHE A 146 10.88 13.09 12.83
CA PHE A 146 10.51 12.28 13.97
C PHE A 146 9.99 13.15 15.14
N ARG A 147 10.75 14.18 15.53
CA ARG A 147 10.35 15.10 16.61
C ARG A 147 9.01 15.78 16.37
N ALA A 148 8.81 16.26 15.14
CA ALA A 148 7.59 16.96 14.76
C ALA A 148 6.34 16.07 14.88
N LYS A 149 6.48 14.75 14.64
CA LYS A 149 5.39 13.78 14.78
C LYS A 149 5.25 13.22 16.18
N ALA A 150 6.36 12.92 16.85
CA ALA A 150 6.35 12.34 18.19
C ALA A 150 5.82 13.33 19.23
N TYR A 151 6.24 14.60 19.20
CA TYR A 151 5.91 15.56 20.27
C TYR A 151 4.40 15.82 20.46
N PRO A 152 3.59 16.09 19.42
CA PRO A 152 2.15 16.28 19.59
C PRO A 152 1.46 15.06 20.20
N ILE A 153 2.02 13.88 19.95
CA ILE A 153 1.45 12.61 20.36
C ILE A 153 1.96 12.21 21.75
N THR A 154 3.23 12.38 22.10
CA THR A 154 3.75 11.92 23.40
C THR A 154 3.77 13.02 24.46
N ASN A 155 3.67 14.30 24.06
CA ASN A 155 3.91 15.47 24.90
C ASN A 155 5.29 15.48 25.59
N ILE A 156 6.24 14.70 25.06
CA ILE A 156 7.60 14.59 25.58
C ILE A 156 8.57 15.05 24.49
N PRO A 157 9.39 16.07 24.74
CA PRO A 157 10.35 16.54 23.76
C PRO A 157 11.49 15.54 23.60
N CYS A 158 11.70 15.03 22.39
CA CYS A 158 12.85 14.17 22.12
C CYS A 158 14.17 14.94 22.29
N LYS A 159 15.09 14.38 23.08
CA LYS A 159 16.37 15.00 23.44
C LYS A 159 17.41 15.01 22.31
N ILE A 160 17.31 14.09 21.34
CA ILE A 160 18.25 13.99 20.22
C ILE A 160 17.98 15.08 19.19
N ARG A 161 19.02 15.85 18.87
CA ARG A 161 18.96 16.92 17.85
C ARG A 161 19.92 16.73 16.68
N LYS A 162 21.03 16.01 16.87
CA LYS A 162 22.07 15.79 15.86
C LYS A 162 21.77 14.52 15.05
N GLN A 163 22.10 14.55 13.76
CA GLN A 163 21.88 13.43 12.83
C GLN A 163 22.72 12.21 13.21
N ASP A 164 24.02 12.36 13.46
CA ASP A 164 24.91 11.23 13.76
C ASP A 164 24.44 10.41 14.99
N ALA A 165 23.99 11.10 16.04
CA ALA A 165 23.46 10.46 17.24
C ALA A 165 22.10 9.78 17.03
N TRP A 166 21.35 10.24 16.02
CA TRP A 166 20.09 9.64 15.60
C TRP A 166 20.35 8.39 14.76
N ASP A 167 21.28 8.44 13.81
CA ASP A 167 21.65 7.31 12.96
C ASP A 167 22.21 6.15 13.80
N GLU A 168 23.11 6.43 14.74
CA GLU A 168 23.62 5.44 15.69
C GLU A 168 22.49 4.80 16.53
N LEU A 169 21.47 5.58 16.86
CA LEU A 169 20.30 5.05 17.58
C LEU A 169 19.43 4.18 16.68
N LEU A 170 19.20 4.60 15.43
CA LEU A 170 18.44 3.84 14.44
C LEU A 170 19.09 2.47 14.17
N GLU A 171 20.41 2.42 14.01
CA GLU A 171 21.16 1.16 13.85
C GLU A 171 20.95 0.21 15.04
N ARG A 172 20.89 0.75 16.27
CA ARG A 172 20.68 -0.06 17.48
C ARG A 172 19.25 -0.59 17.60
N ILE A 173 18.25 0.12 17.10
CA ILE A 173 16.85 -0.31 17.13
C ILE A 173 16.43 -1.11 15.88
N ALA A 174 17.21 -1.05 14.79
CA ALA A 174 16.90 -1.73 13.54
C ALA A 174 16.60 -3.23 13.72
N PRO A 175 17.35 -4.00 14.54
CA PRO A 175 17.06 -5.41 14.78
C PRO A 175 15.78 -5.65 15.61
N CYS A 176 15.24 -4.62 16.27
CA CYS A 176 13.97 -4.69 17.00
C CYS A 176 12.74 -4.44 16.10
N ILE A 177 12.95 -4.10 14.82
CA ILE A 177 11.88 -3.79 13.88
C ILE A 177 11.20 -5.08 13.44
N ARG A 178 9.98 -5.28 13.92
CA ARG A 178 9.14 -6.40 13.48
C ARG A 178 8.59 -6.09 12.10
N ARG A 179 8.89 -6.93 11.12
CA ARG A 179 8.27 -6.80 9.80
C ARG A 179 6.92 -7.49 9.83
N GLU A 180 5.88 -6.71 9.56
CA GLU A 180 4.57 -7.28 9.27
C GLU A 180 4.36 -7.23 7.76
N ARG A 181 4.31 -8.42 7.17
CA ARG A 181 3.77 -8.59 5.83
C ARG A 181 2.26 -8.64 5.96
N ILE A 182 1.57 -7.74 5.24
CA ILE A 182 0.13 -7.88 5.03
C ILE A 182 -0.04 -9.09 4.10
N ASP A 183 -0.38 -10.23 4.67
CA ASP A 183 -0.74 -11.42 3.91
C ASP A 183 -2.04 -11.15 3.13
N GLU A 184 -2.08 -11.45 1.84
CA GLU A 184 -3.25 -11.23 0.98
C GLU A 184 -4.47 -12.04 1.47
N MET A 185 -4.25 -13.19 2.12
CA MET A 185 -5.33 -13.95 2.76
C MET A 185 -5.91 -13.20 3.97
N LYS A 186 -5.06 -12.65 4.84
CA LYS A 186 -5.49 -11.83 5.99
C LYS A 186 -6.22 -10.56 5.55
N LEU A 187 -5.83 -9.97 4.41
CA LEU A 187 -6.51 -8.81 3.86
C LEU A 187 -7.93 -9.16 3.38
N SER A 188 -8.15 -10.35 2.82
CA SER A 188 -9.50 -10.80 2.42
C SER A 188 -10.42 -10.95 3.61
N GLU A 189 -9.90 -11.53 4.70
CA GLU A 189 -10.63 -11.70 5.97
C GLU A 189 -10.99 -10.35 6.57
N LEU A 190 -10.03 -9.43 6.67
CA LEU A 190 -10.27 -8.07 7.18
C LEU A 190 -11.24 -7.26 6.32
N ILE A 191 -11.19 -7.42 5.00
CA ILE A 191 -12.19 -6.84 4.09
C ILE A 191 -13.55 -7.45 4.42
N LYS A 192 -13.66 -8.77 4.55
CA LYS A 192 -14.91 -9.47 4.85
C LYS A 192 -15.52 -9.03 6.19
N GLU A 193 -14.74 -9.03 7.27
CA GLU A 193 -15.16 -8.59 8.60
C GLU A 193 -15.69 -7.15 8.58
N ASN A 194 -14.97 -6.24 7.92
CA ASN A 194 -15.40 -4.86 7.81
C ASN A 194 -16.67 -4.69 6.95
N LEU A 195 -16.88 -5.56 5.95
CA LEU A 195 -18.12 -5.56 5.16
C LEU A 195 -19.31 -6.13 5.95
N GLN A 196 -19.10 -7.14 6.79
CA GLN A 196 -20.13 -7.68 7.69
C GLN A 196 -20.63 -6.62 8.67
N GLU A 197 -19.72 -5.85 9.27
CA GLU A 197 -20.06 -4.76 10.19
C GLU A 197 -20.86 -3.64 9.51
N GLU A 198 -20.43 -3.18 8.33
CA GLU A 198 -21.18 -2.13 7.63
C GLU A 198 -22.53 -2.60 7.12
N ASN A 199 -22.66 -3.87 6.76
CA ASN A 199 -23.94 -4.42 6.33
C ASN A 199 -24.94 -4.51 7.49
N ALA A 200 -24.48 -4.76 8.71
CA ALA A 200 -25.31 -4.67 9.90
C ALA A 200 -25.89 -3.25 10.09
N ASP A 201 -25.06 -2.22 9.93
CA ASP A 201 -25.47 -0.80 10.04
C ASP A 201 -26.41 -0.33 8.91
N VAL A 202 -26.26 -0.89 7.70
CA VAL A 202 -27.08 -0.55 6.52
C VAL A 202 -28.47 -1.23 6.57
N ILE A 203 -28.58 -2.41 7.19
CA ILE A 203 -29.85 -3.14 7.29
C ILE A 203 -30.79 -2.53 8.34
N ASP A 204 -30.26 -1.95 9.42
CA ASP A 204 -31.06 -1.34 10.50
C ASP A 204 -31.72 0.00 10.09
N ASN A 205 -31.27 0.65 9.02
CA ASN A 205 -31.75 1.98 8.60
C ASN A 205 -32.77 1.97 7.44
N LYS A 206 -33.53 0.88 7.25
CA LYS A 206 -34.52 0.79 6.16
C LYS A 206 -35.81 1.55 6.46
N SER A 207 -35.79 2.85 6.19
CA SER A 207 -36.97 3.64 5.82
C SER A 207 -36.95 3.82 4.30
N ASP A 208 -37.97 3.31 3.61
CA ASP A 208 -38.07 3.24 2.14
C ASP A 208 -38.22 4.61 1.43
N ASP A 209 -38.22 5.73 2.16
CA ASP A 209 -38.42 7.08 1.59
C ASP A 209 -37.15 7.92 1.38
N ASP A 210 -35.98 7.50 1.87
CA ASP A 210 -34.77 8.33 1.84
C ASP A 210 -33.80 8.01 0.69
N ARG A 211 -34.33 7.90 -0.54
CA ARG A 211 -33.49 8.01 -1.75
C ARG A 211 -32.82 9.39 -1.91
N ILE A 212 -33.13 10.34 -1.04
CA ILE A 212 -32.66 11.73 -1.06
C ILE A 212 -31.99 12.11 0.28
N TYR A 213 -31.11 11.27 0.83
CA TYR A 213 -30.19 11.68 1.92
C TYR A 213 -28.79 11.07 1.74
N TYR A 214 -28.16 11.29 0.58
CA TYR A 214 -26.78 10.86 0.25
C TYR A 214 -25.69 11.83 0.74
N TYR A 215 -25.87 12.50 1.88
CA TYR A 215 -24.89 13.41 2.49
C TYR A 215 -24.53 12.88 3.88
N THR A 216 -23.64 11.90 4.01
CA THR A 216 -22.18 12.13 4.13
C THR A 216 -21.44 10.89 3.64
N GLU A 217 -21.59 10.62 2.33
CA GLU A 217 -20.68 9.80 1.54
C GLU A 217 -20.46 8.34 2.04
N PRO A 218 -21.51 7.49 2.11
CA PRO A 218 -21.38 6.10 2.55
C PRO A 218 -20.34 5.33 1.71
N MET A 219 -19.54 4.51 2.40
CA MET A 219 -18.46 3.71 1.80
C MET A 219 -19.00 2.57 0.94
N THR A 220 -20.18 2.09 1.30
CA THR A 220 -20.86 0.93 0.72
C THR A 220 -22.34 1.24 0.48
N PHE A 221 -22.94 0.58 -0.51
CA PHE A 221 -24.40 0.62 -0.75
C PHE A 221 -24.88 -0.67 -1.39
N ILE A 222 -26.14 -1.03 -1.18
CA ILE A 222 -26.74 -2.26 -1.72
C ILE A 222 -27.64 -1.92 -2.91
N GLU A 223 -27.44 -2.60 -4.02
CA GLU A 223 -28.31 -2.49 -5.20
C GLU A 223 -28.46 -3.87 -5.84
N SER A 224 -29.71 -4.31 -6.01
CA SER A 224 -30.05 -5.55 -6.73
C SER A 224 -29.28 -6.79 -6.23
N GLY A 225 -29.18 -6.96 -4.90
CA GLY A 225 -28.46 -8.09 -4.29
C GLY A 225 -26.93 -7.99 -4.34
N THR A 226 -26.38 -6.84 -4.75
CA THR A 226 -24.94 -6.58 -4.81
C THR A 226 -24.55 -5.46 -3.85
N LEU A 227 -23.51 -5.69 -3.05
CA LEU A 227 -22.86 -4.71 -2.19
C LEU A 227 -21.76 -3.99 -2.98
N TRP A 228 -21.94 -2.69 -3.20
CA TRP A 228 -21.03 -1.85 -3.97
C TRP A 228 -20.12 -1.03 -3.06
N ILE A 229 -18.82 -1.09 -3.31
CA ILE A 229 -17.78 -0.57 -2.41
C ILE A 229 -16.86 0.41 -3.17
N LYS A 230 -16.53 1.55 -2.55
CA LYS A 230 -15.48 2.47 -3.03
C LYS A 230 -14.11 2.03 -2.50
N ALA A 231 -13.26 1.43 -3.36
CA ALA A 231 -11.93 0.93 -2.97
C ALA A 231 -11.01 1.96 -2.24
N PRO A 232 -10.93 3.25 -2.64
CA PRO A 232 -10.14 4.24 -1.90
C PRO A 232 -10.62 4.48 -0.46
N LYS A 233 -11.94 4.36 -0.23
CA LYS A 233 -12.52 4.53 1.10
C LYS A 233 -12.30 3.30 1.98
N LEU A 234 -12.49 2.11 1.41
CA LEU A 234 -12.18 0.85 2.09
C LEU A 234 -10.70 0.82 2.50
N ALA A 235 -9.79 1.23 1.61
CA ALA A 235 -8.37 1.41 1.93
C ALA A 235 -8.18 2.35 3.12
N ARG A 236 -8.74 3.56 3.07
CA ARG A 236 -8.65 4.53 4.19
C ARG A 236 -9.18 3.95 5.51
N LYS A 237 -10.30 3.22 5.49
CA LYS A 237 -10.91 2.66 6.70
C LYS A 237 -10.07 1.53 7.29
N LEU A 238 -9.63 0.58 6.46
CA LEU A 238 -8.72 -0.49 6.89
C LEU A 238 -7.39 0.08 7.38
N ASN A 239 -6.93 1.17 6.79
CA ASN A 239 -5.74 1.85 7.25
C ASN A 239 -5.91 2.46 8.65
N ILE A 240 -7.04 3.14 8.89
CA ILE A 240 -7.35 3.73 10.21
C ILE A 240 -7.59 2.66 11.27
N ARG A 241 -8.37 1.61 10.92
CA ARG A 241 -8.84 0.61 11.88
C ARG A 241 -7.77 -0.42 12.23
N CYS A 242 -7.05 -0.90 11.22
CA CYS A 242 -6.12 -2.00 11.35
C CYS A 242 -4.65 -1.54 11.32
N GLY A 243 -4.40 -0.22 11.21
CA GLY A 243 -3.06 0.33 11.07
C GLY A 243 -2.36 -0.08 9.78
N LEU A 244 -3.11 -0.55 8.78
CA LEU A 244 -2.57 -1.00 7.51
C LEU A 244 -2.27 0.21 6.61
N ASN A 245 -1.36 0.09 5.64
CA ASN A 245 -1.11 1.15 4.66
C ASN A 245 -1.43 0.66 3.25
N LEU A 246 -2.70 0.32 3.04
CA LEU A 246 -3.23 -0.18 1.79
C LEU A 246 -3.42 0.98 0.81
N ASP A 247 -2.85 0.85 -0.38
CA ASP A 247 -3.19 1.71 -1.50
C ASP A 247 -4.48 1.22 -2.20
N ARG A 248 -5.06 2.10 -3.03
CA ARG A 248 -6.28 1.79 -3.81
C ARG A 248 -6.13 0.55 -4.69
N GLY A 249 -4.96 0.38 -5.32
CA GLY A 249 -4.65 -0.73 -6.22
C GLY A 249 -4.60 -2.06 -5.48
N THR A 250 -4.01 -2.10 -4.29
CA THR A 250 -3.95 -3.29 -3.43
C THR A 250 -5.35 -3.74 -3.00
N VAL A 251 -6.18 -2.82 -2.50
CA VAL A 251 -7.59 -3.15 -2.19
C VAL A 251 -8.38 -3.57 -3.43
N ALA A 252 -8.15 -2.92 -4.57
CA ALA A 252 -8.79 -3.29 -5.83
C ALA A 252 -8.39 -4.67 -6.35
N ARG A 253 -7.12 -5.07 -6.19
CA ARG A 253 -6.63 -6.42 -6.49
C ARG A 253 -7.32 -7.44 -5.61
N GLN A 254 -7.42 -7.17 -4.31
CA GLN A 254 -8.06 -8.10 -3.38
C GLN A 254 -9.55 -8.26 -3.66
N LEU A 255 -10.28 -7.16 -3.88
CA LEU A 255 -11.69 -7.22 -4.26
C LEU A 255 -11.89 -8.03 -5.54
N ARG A 256 -11.01 -7.88 -6.54
CA ARG A 256 -11.05 -8.71 -7.75
C ARG A 256 -10.79 -10.19 -7.46
N ALA A 257 -9.81 -10.51 -6.62
CA ALA A 257 -9.52 -11.88 -6.21
C ALA A 257 -10.70 -12.52 -5.47
N MET A 258 -11.46 -11.73 -4.72
CA MET A 258 -12.72 -12.12 -4.08
C MET A 258 -13.90 -12.26 -5.07
N GLY A 259 -13.69 -12.04 -6.37
CA GLY A 259 -14.75 -12.13 -7.39
C GLY A 259 -15.56 -10.84 -7.60
N ALA A 260 -15.11 -9.70 -7.09
CA ALA A 260 -15.84 -8.44 -7.25
C ALA A 260 -15.85 -7.95 -8.70
N THR A 261 -17.01 -7.49 -9.14
CA THR A 261 -17.20 -6.87 -10.45
C THR A 261 -17.01 -5.36 -10.35
N ARG A 262 -16.53 -4.70 -11.42
CA ARG A 262 -16.27 -3.25 -11.40
C ARG A 262 -17.23 -2.53 -12.33
N ARG A 263 -17.84 -1.43 -11.85
CA ARG A 263 -18.60 -0.51 -12.71
C ARG A 263 -18.31 0.96 -12.38
N SER A 264 -18.71 1.84 -13.28
CA SER A 264 -18.74 3.29 -13.03
C SER A 264 -20.16 3.71 -12.70
N ILE A 265 -20.31 4.56 -11.70
CA ILE A 265 -21.58 5.18 -11.33
C ILE A 265 -21.47 6.71 -11.39
N SER A 266 -22.57 7.36 -11.70
CA SER A 266 -22.69 8.81 -11.57
C SER A 266 -22.86 9.16 -10.09
N TYR A 267 -21.99 10.02 -9.58
CA TYR A 267 -21.97 10.47 -8.21
C TYR A 267 -22.14 11.98 -8.18
N ARG A 268 -23.17 12.48 -7.48
CA ARG A 268 -23.43 13.91 -7.32
C ARG A 268 -22.96 14.36 -5.95
N ALA A 269 -22.04 15.32 -5.89
CA ALA A 269 -21.61 16.01 -4.67
C ALA A 269 -21.43 17.49 -4.97
N ASP A 270 -21.85 18.34 -4.04
CA ASP A 270 -21.68 19.81 -4.11
C ASP A 270 -22.09 20.41 -5.46
N ASN A 271 -23.29 20.03 -5.94
CA ASN A 271 -23.84 20.42 -7.25
C ASN A 271 -23.00 20.03 -8.48
N ARG A 272 -22.02 19.13 -8.33
CA ARG A 272 -21.22 18.57 -9.42
C ARG A 272 -21.52 17.09 -9.59
N VAL A 273 -21.66 16.65 -10.84
CA VAL A 273 -21.78 15.22 -11.19
C VAL A 273 -20.42 14.71 -11.63
N THR A 274 -19.92 13.68 -10.96
CA THR A 274 -18.63 13.04 -11.22
C THR A 274 -18.82 11.54 -11.42
N SER A 275 -18.03 10.93 -12.30
CA SER A 275 -18.06 9.48 -12.49
C SER A 275 -17.10 8.82 -11.50
N VAL A 276 -17.61 7.94 -10.64
CA VAL A 276 -16.81 7.20 -9.65
C VAL A 276 -16.84 5.71 -9.95
N LYS A 277 -15.71 5.03 -9.75
CA LYS A 277 -15.59 3.58 -9.95
C LYS A 277 -15.84 2.83 -8.65
N VAL A 278 -16.73 1.86 -8.69
CA VAL A 278 -17.15 1.02 -7.55
C VAL A 278 -16.95 -0.45 -7.86
N TRP A 279 -16.82 -1.26 -6.80
CA TRP A 279 -16.61 -2.70 -6.85
C TRP A 279 -17.78 -3.43 -6.18
N GLY A 280 -18.43 -4.32 -6.89
CA GLY A 280 -19.62 -5.04 -6.46
C GLY A 280 -19.31 -6.48 -6.08
N LEU A 281 -19.68 -6.88 -4.87
CA LEU A 281 -19.68 -8.26 -4.39
C LEU A 281 -21.12 -8.71 -4.10
N PRO A 282 -21.47 -10.00 -4.21
CA PRO A 282 -22.74 -10.50 -3.72
C PRO A 282 -22.92 -10.15 -2.24
N VAL A 283 -24.13 -9.77 -1.80
CA VAL A 283 -24.40 -9.43 -0.38
C VAL A 283 -24.07 -10.59 0.57
N SER A 284 -24.05 -11.85 0.08
CA SER A 284 -23.61 -13.02 0.85
C SER A 284 -22.17 -12.94 1.35
N TYR A 285 -21.31 -12.10 0.76
CA TYR A 285 -19.96 -11.84 1.28
C TYR A 285 -19.96 -11.03 2.57
N ALA A 286 -21.06 -10.32 2.86
CA ALA A 286 -21.27 -9.54 4.07
C ALA A 286 -22.32 -10.15 4.99
N ALA A 287 -22.67 -11.42 4.78
CA ALA A 287 -23.46 -12.20 5.74
C ALA A 287 -22.53 -12.68 6.87
N PRO A 288 -22.99 -12.67 8.14
CA PRO A 288 -22.20 -13.15 9.29
C PRO A 288 -21.71 -14.58 9.12
#